data_AF-A0A917S0Y6-F1
#
_entry.id   AF-A0A917S0Y6-F1
#
_cell.length_a   1.000
_cell.length_b   1.000
_cell.length_c   1.000
_cell.angle_alpha   90.00
_cell.angle_beta   90.00
_cell.angle_gamma   90.00
#
_symmetry.space_group_name_H-M   'P 1'
#
loop_
_entity.id
_entity.type
_entity.pdbx_description
1 polymer ?
#
loop_
_entity_poly.entity_id
_entity_poly.type
_entity_poly.pdbx_seq_one_letter_code
_entity_poly.pdbx_strand_id
1 'polypeptide(L)'
;MTSPPEPESTGTDRAPSHRVGPGTFVAVVGGSGVGKDSVLGYARDRAAGVAFVQRVITRSPGTGEDSQHLTGAQFAAVADSGGFASTWQAHGLSYGLPISVDAVIRGGGIAIANVSRTVLGGLAARYEHLRVVRVSVSPDVRRVRLAARGREAEHDIAARLDRADPAPDTSADLEIVNNGTIAEAGELLLDFLRELRRQVGTD
;
A
#
# COMPACT_ATOMS: atom_id res chain seq x y z
N MET A 1 -22.14 -41.00 -47.59
CA MET A 1 -22.56 -40.79 -46.19
C MET A 1 -21.53 -39.89 -45.55
N THR A 2 -21.91 -38.63 -45.37
CA THR A 2 -21.12 -37.56 -44.77
C THR A 2 -21.35 -37.56 -43.27
N SER A 3 -20.29 -37.60 -42.49
CA SER A 3 -20.26 -37.11 -41.10
C SER A 3 -18.95 -36.34 -40.88
N PRO A 4 -18.98 -35.29 -40.04
CA PRO A 4 -18.21 -34.07 -40.22
C PRO A 4 -16.89 -34.06 -39.44
N PRO A 5 -15.99 -33.09 -39.68
CA PRO A 5 -14.84 -32.85 -38.81
C PRO A 5 -15.32 -32.34 -37.44
N GLU A 6 -14.76 -32.90 -36.37
CA GLU A 6 -14.94 -32.38 -35.00
C GLU A 6 -14.00 -31.19 -34.72
N PRO A 7 -14.42 -30.27 -33.83
CA PRO A 7 -14.10 -28.85 -33.93
C PRO A 7 -12.77 -28.44 -33.30
N GLU A 8 -12.16 -27.43 -33.90
CA GLU A 8 -11.21 -26.54 -33.24
C GLU A 8 -11.88 -25.92 -31.99
N SER A 9 -11.43 -26.33 -30.80
CA SER A 9 -11.72 -25.60 -29.57
C SER A 9 -10.70 -24.47 -29.45
N THR A 10 -11.06 -23.34 -30.03
CA THR A 10 -10.53 -22.01 -29.75
C THR A 10 -10.71 -21.68 -28.27
N GLY A 11 -9.73 -22.04 -27.46
CA GLY A 11 -9.50 -21.40 -26.17
C GLY A 11 -8.96 -20.00 -26.44
N THR A 12 -9.85 -19.03 -26.63
CA THR A 12 -9.50 -17.62 -26.60
C THR A 12 -8.89 -17.35 -25.22
N ASP A 13 -7.56 -17.25 -25.18
CA ASP A 13 -6.82 -16.68 -24.07
C ASP A 13 -7.33 -15.24 -23.90
N ARG A 14 -8.31 -15.08 -23.00
CA ARG A 14 -8.89 -13.78 -22.70
C ARG A 14 -7.84 -13.04 -21.87
N ALA A 15 -6.98 -12.30 -22.56
CA ALA A 15 -6.07 -11.33 -21.96
C ALA A 15 -6.85 -10.56 -20.86
N PRO A 16 -6.24 -10.33 -19.68
CA PRO A 16 -6.97 -9.76 -18.56
C PRO A 16 -7.57 -8.42 -18.96
N SER A 17 -8.83 -8.26 -18.54
CA SER A 17 -9.63 -7.04 -18.57
C SER A 17 -8.79 -5.80 -18.29
N HIS A 18 -8.97 -4.76 -19.10
CA HIS A 18 -8.29 -3.45 -19.03
C HIS A 18 -7.93 -3.04 -17.58
N ARG A 19 -6.65 -2.74 -17.34
CA ARG A 19 -6.18 -2.23 -16.05
C ARG A 19 -6.99 -1.02 -15.63
N VAL A 20 -7.12 -0.82 -14.32
CA VAL A 20 -7.90 0.30 -13.78
C VAL A 20 -7.07 1.59 -13.90
N GLY A 21 -7.60 2.56 -14.64
CA GLY A 21 -7.02 3.87 -14.94
C GLY A 21 -8.12 4.88 -15.30
N PRO A 22 -7.80 6.16 -15.59
CA PRO A 22 -6.45 6.70 -15.81
C PRO A 22 -5.80 7.30 -14.54
N GLY A 23 -6.39 7.12 -13.36
CA GLY A 23 -5.84 7.64 -12.11
C GLY A 23 -4.57 6.92 -11.65
N THR A 24 -3.98 7.41 -10.56
CA THR A 24 -2.71 6.87 -10.02
C THR A 24 -2.91 6.29 -8.62
N PHE A 25 -2.47 5.03 -8.45
CA PHE A 25 -2.32 4.46 -7.12
C PHE A 25 -0.90 4.71 -6.59
N VAL A 26 -0.80 5.28 -5.39
CA VAL A 26 0.47 5.52 -4.68
C VAL A 26 0.61 4.53 -3.53
N ALA A 27 1.52 3.58 -3.67
CA ALA A 27 1.84 2.59 -2.65
C ALA A 27 2.94 3.13 -1.72
N VAL A 28 2.62 3.33 -0.45
CA VAL A 28 3.61 3.68 0.58
C VAL A 28 4.09 2.40 1.26
N VAL A 29 5.39 2.14 1.15
CA VAL A 29 6.06 0.93 1.66
C VAL A 29 7.21 1.28 2.59
N GLY A 30 7.68 0.31 3.37
CA GLY A 30 8.79 0.50 4.30
C GLY A 30 8.70 -0.42 5.51
N GLY A 31 9.79 -0.51 6.28
CA GLY A 31 9.85 -1.35 7.50
C GLY A 31 8.79 -1.00 8.55
N SER A 32 8.53 -1.91 9.49
CA SER A 32 7.70 -1.58 10.66
C SER A 32 8.40 -0.52 11.52
N GLY A 33 7.65 0.47 12.01
CA GLY A 33 8.18 1.53 12.88
C GLY A 33 8.90 2.69 12.17
N VAL A 34 8.98 2.71 10.84
CA VAL A 34 9.61 3.82 10.07
C VAL A 34 8.77 5.10 10.00
N GLY A 35 7.54 5.09 10.54
CA GLY A 35 6.67 6.27 10.62
C GLY A 35 5.74 6.51 9.42
N LYS A 36 5.48 5.50 8.58
CA LYS A 36 4.59 5.62 7.40
C LYS A 36 3.24 6.25 7.72
N ASP A 37 2.56 5.75 8.75
CA ASP A 37 1.22 6.23 9.12
C ASP A 37 1.26 7.68 9.63
N SER A 38 2.33 8.08 10.34
CA SER A 38 2.54 9.48 10.76
C SER A 38 2.79 10.42 9.58
N VAL A 39 3.61 10.00 8.61
CA VAL A 39 3.87 10.77 7.38
C VAL A 39 2.58 10.92 6.55
N LEU A 40 1.81 9.83 6.41
CA LEU A 40 0.50 9.85 5.75
C LEU A 40 -0.49 10.75 6.49
N GLY A 41 -0.52 10.70 7.83
CA GLY A 41 -1.35 11.57 8.66
C GLY A 41 -1.02 13.04 8.44
N TYR A 42 0.27 13.40 8.45
CA TYR A 42 0.70 14.78 8.17
C TYR A 42 0.22 15.28 6.80
N ALA A 43 0.38 14.45 5.76
CA ALA A 43 0.01 14.80 4.40
C ALA A 43 -1.51 14.82 4.17
N ARG A 44 -2.28 13.99 4.88
CA ARG A 44 -3.74 13.87 4.73
C ARG A 44 -4.46 15.20 4.85
N ASP A 45 -4.06 16.01 5.81
CA ASP A 45 -4.72 17.31 6.09
C ASP A 45 -4.33 18.40 5.09
N ARG A 46 -3.30 18.16 4.26
CA ARG A 46 -2.66 19.17 3.39
C ARG A 46 -2.73 18.83 1.90
N ALA A 47 -2.94 17.56 1.56
CA ALA A 47 -3.09 17.09 0.19
C ALA A 47 -4.56 17.02 -0.22
N ALA A 48 -5.13 18.19 -0.54
CA ALA A 48 -6.47 18.25 -1.14
C ALA A 48 -6.52 17.36 -2.40
N GLY A 49 -7.69 16.78 -2.69
CA GLY A 49 -7.94 15.99 -3.91
C GLY A 49 -7.17 14.67 -4.01
N VAL A 50 -6.55 14.20 -2.93
CA VAL A 50 -5.92 12.88 -2.83
C VAL A 50 -6.73 12.00 -1.89
N ALA A 51 -7.07 10.79 -2.30
CA ALA A 51 -7.78 9.84 -1.46
C ALA A 51 -6.80 9.04 -0.58
N PHE A 52 -6.77 9.33 0.72
CA PHE A 52 -5.99 8.57 1.69
C PHE A 52 -6.77 7.32 2.10
N VAL A 53 -6.38 6.19 1.53
CA VAL A 53 -7.12 4.93 1.66
C VAL A 53 -6.87 4.33 3.03
N GLN A 54 -7.96 4.10 3.76
CA GLN A 54 -7.95 3.32 4.98
C GLN A 54 -8.01 1.83 4.63
N ARG A 55 -7.01 1.09 5.08
CA ARG A 55 -6.96 -0.37 4.92
C ARG A 55 -7.90 -1.05 5.93
N VAL A 56 -8.55 -2.12 5.49
CA VAL A 56 -9.31 -3.02 6.35
C VAL A 56 -8.35 -4.04 6.95
N ILE A 57 -8.45 -4.31 8.24
CA ILE A 57 -7.54 -5.21 8.95
C ILE A 57 -8.33 -6.18 9.81
N THR A 58 -7.94 -7.44 9.81
CA THR A 58 -8.47 -8.38 10.81
C THR A 58 -7.85 -8.08 12.16
N ARG A 59 -8.62 -7.60 13.15
CA ARG A 59 -8.18 -7.54 14.55
C ARG A 59 -9.38 -7.68 15.49
N SER A 60 -9.13 -8.16 16.71
CA SER A 60 -10.13 -8.16 17.77
C SER A 60 -10.54 -6.72 18.14
N PRO A 61 -11.84 -6.40 18.27
CA PRO A 61 -12.29 -5.07 18.68
C PRO A 61 -11.60 -4.62 19.98
N GLY A 62 -11.03 -3.41 20.02
CA GLY A 62 -10.56 -2.79 21.28
C GLY A 62 -9.05 -2.55 21.45
N THR A 63 -8.22 -2.69 20.42
CA THR A 63 -6.82 -2.19 20.45
C THR A 63 -6.62 -1.20 19.28
N GLY A 64 -5.93 -0.07 19.48
CA GLY A 64 -6.18 1.20 18.75
C GLY A 64 -5.66 1.46 17.32
N GLU A 65 -5.90 2.71 16.89
CA GLU A 65 -5.68 3.45 15.61
C GLU A 65 -6.50 3.06 14.36
N ASP A 66 -7.07 4.11 13.74
CA ASP A 66 -7.94 4.28 12.56
C ASP A 66 -7.86 3.23 11.44
N SER A 67 -8.23 1.99 11.71
CA SER A 67 -8.45 0.96 10.68
C SER A 67 -9.86 0.39 10.80
N GLN A 68 -10.51 0.08 9.69
CA GLN A 68 -11.78 -0.66 9.74
C GLN A 68 -11.46 -2.09 10.18
N HIS A 69 -11.97 -2.48 11.34
CA HIS A 69 -11.67 -3.76 11.97
C HIS A 69 -12.73 -4.79 11.64
N LEU A 70 -12.32 -5.91 11.05
CA LEU A 70 -13.17 -7.08 10.82
C LEU A 70 -12.66 -8.28 11.61
N THR A 71 -13.56 -9.18 11.97
CA THR A 71 -13.17 -10.54 12.33
C THR A 71 -12.64 -11.29 11.10
N GLY A 72 -11.92 -12.40 11.29
CA GLY A 72 -11.46 -13.23 10.17
C GLY A 72 -12.60 -13.70 9.27
N ALA A 73 -13.74 -14.11 9.86
CA ALA A 73 -14.91 -14.54 9.11
C ALA A 73 -15.55 -13.41 8.29
N GLN A 74 -15.67 -12.21 8.86
CA GLN A 74 -16.18 -11.04 8.14
C GLN A 74 -15.23 -10.63 7.00
N PHE A 75 -13.93 -10.66 7.23
CA PHE A 75 -12.94 -10.35 6.19
C PHE A 75 -13.04 -11.34 5.03
N ALA A 76 -13.14 -12.65 5.33
CA ALA A 76 -13.31 -13.68 4.32
C ALA A 76 -14.60 -13.45 3.50
N ALA A 77 -15.73 -13.18 4.16
CA ALA A 77 -16.98 -12.90 3.48
C ALA A 77 -16.89 -11.68 2.53
N VAL A 78 -16.20 -10.60 2.94
CA VAL A 78 -15.98 -9.43 2.08
C VAL A 78 -15.02 -9.76 0.92
N ALA A 79 -14.01 -10.59 1.16
CA ALA A 79 -13.09 -11.03 0.11
C ALA A 79 -13.81 -11.89 -0.93
N ASP A 80 -14.62 -12.85 -0.48
CA ASP A 80 -15.38 -13.78 -1.33
C ASP A 80 -16.43 -13.04 -2.17
N SER A 81 -16.97 -11.92 -1.67
CA SER A 81 -17.89 -11.06 -2.42
C SER A 81 -17.18 -10.05 -3.34
N GLY A 82 -15.85 -10.11 -3.48
CA GLY A 82 -15.08 -9.18 -4.32
C GLY A 82 -14.95 -7.76 -3.75
N GLY A 83 -15.10 -7.59 -2.42
CA GLY A 83 -15.09 -6.29 -1.75
C GLY A 83 -13.71 -5.65 -1.58
N PHE A 84 -12.63 -6.32 -2.00
CA PHE A 84 -11.27 -5.81 -1.94
C PHE A 84 -10.62 -5.69 -3.32
N ALA A 85 -9.91 -4.58 -3.53
CA ALA A 85 -9.04 -4.38 -4.68
C ALA A 85 -7.73 -5.20 -4.57
N SER A 86 -7.24 -5.37 -3.35
CA SER A 86 -6.05 -6.17 -3.03
C SER A 86 -6.13 -6.67 -1.58
N THR A 87 -5.65 -7.88 -1.32
CA THR A 87 -5.55 -8.45 0.02
C THR A 87 -4.16 -9.02 0.25
N TRP A 88 -3.70 -9.01 1.51
CA TRP A 88 -2.45 -9.64 1.92
C TRP A 88 -2.48 -10.05 3.38
N GLN A 89 -1.52 -10.88 3.77
CA GLN A 89 -1.29 -11.26 5.16
C GLN A 89 0.04 -10.73 5.65
N ALA A 90 0.08 -10.25 6.89
CA ALA A 90 1.31 -9.87 7.57
C ALA A 90 1.12 -10.00 9.08
N HIS A 91 2.14 -10.47 9.80
CA HIS A 91 2.12 -10.56 11.27
C HIS A 91 0.88 -11.29 11.84
N GLY A 92 0.39 -12.32 11.15
CA GLY A 92 -0.79 -13.09 11.57
C GLY A 92 -2.13 -12.38 11.36
N LEU A 93 -2.15 -11.22 10.70
CA LEU A 93 -3.36 -10.47 10.35
C LEU A 93 -3.56 -10.45 8.83
N SER A 94 -4.81 -10.39 8.40
CA SER A 94 -5.20 -10.11 7.02
C SER A 94 -5.50 -8.63 6.85
N TYR A 95 -5.12 -8.11 5.69
CA TYR A 95 -5.27 -6.73 5.30
C TYR A 95 -5.93 -6.65 3.93
N GLY A 96 -6.76 -5.64 3.72
CA GLY A 96 -7.46 -5.41 2.45
C GLY A 96 -7.50 -3.93 2.08
N LEU A 97 -7.27 -3.63 0.81
CA LEU A 97 -7.65 -2.35 0.22
C LEU A 97 -9.10 -2.46 -0.27
N PRO A 98 -10.03 -1.61 0.19
CA PRO A 98 -11.41 -1.62 -0.28
C PRO A 98 -11.50 -1.51 -1.80
N ILE A 99 -12.48 -2.18 -2.41
CA ILE A 99 -12.72 -2.09 -3.86
C ILE A 99 -13.06 -0.66 -4.33
N SER A 100 -13.53 0.20 -3.42
CA SER A 100 -13.82 1.62 -3.70
C SER A 100 -12.61 2.42 -4.17
N VAL A 101 -11.38 1.95 -3.91
CA VAL A 101 -10.15 2.53 -4.46
C VAL A 101 -10.23 2.59 -5.98
N ASP A 102 -10.77 1.56 -6.63
CA ASP A 102 -10.90 1.53 -8.08
C ASP A 102 -11.76 2.68 -8.61
N ALA A 103 -12.78 3.12 -7.86
CA ALA A 103 -13.62 4.23 -8.30
C ALA A 103 -12.84 5.55 -8.34
N VAL A 104 -11.95 5.77 -7.36
CA VAL A 104 -11.04 6.92 -7.36
C VAL A 104 -10.11 6.87 -8.58
N ILE A 105 -9.51 5.71 -8.83
CA ILE A 105 -8.59 5.54 -9.95
C ILE A 105 -9.32 5.67 -11.31
N ARG A 106 -10.51 5.10 -11.47
CA ARG A 106 -11.32 5.27 -12.69
C ARG A 106 -11.72 6.72 -12.95
N GLY A 107 -11.90 7.50 -11.88
CA GLY A 107 -12.16 8.93 -11.98
C GLY A 107 -10.94 9.79 -12.31
N GLY A 108 -9.79 9.19 -12.62
CA GLY A 108 -8.54 9.95 -12.84
C GLY A 108 -7.90 10.46 -11.55
N GLY A 109 -8.41 10.08 -10.38
CA GLY A 109 -7.92 10.56 -9.09
C GLY A 109 -6.63 9.90 -8.64
N ILE A 110 -6.06 10.42 -7.55
CA ILE A 110 -4.93 9.82 -6.86
C ILE A 110 -5.42 9.14 -5.59
N ALA A 111 -5.11 7.85 -5.43
CA ALA A 111 -5.35 7.12 -4.19
C ALA A 111 -4.01 6.69 -3.58
N ILE A 112 -3.80 6.94 -2.28
CA ILE A 112 -2.56 6.62 -1.57
C ILE A 112 -2.85 5.71 -0.37
N ALA A 113 -2.03 4.68 -0.19
CA ALA A 113 -2.19 3.74 0.92
C ALA A 113 -0.86 3.19 1.46
N ASN A 114 -0.81 2.93 2.77
CA ASN A 114 0.25 2.14 3.40
C ASN A 114 0.01 0.64 3.16
N VAL A 115 0.88 0.00 2.38
CA VAL A 115 0.75 -1.40 1.96
C VAL A 115 2.01 -2.22 2.26
N SER A 116 1.89 -3.53 2.19
CA SER A 116 3.05 -4.43 2.15
C SER A 116 3.71 -4.38 0.78
N ARG A 117 5.03 -4.58 0.71
CA ARG A 117 5.71 -4.72 -0.58
C ARG A 117 5.30 -5.95 -1.37
N THR A 118 4.84 -6.99 -0.66
CA THR A 118 4.36 -8.23 -1.28
C THR A 118 3.19 -8.01 -2.22
N VAL A 119 2.44 -6.90 -2.09
CA VAL A 119 1.30 -6.60 -2.98
C VAL A 119 1.66 -5.72 -4.17
N LEU A 120 2.90 -5.20 -4.27
CA LEU A 120 3.26 -4.28 -5.36
C LEU A 120 3.09 -4.90 -6.74
N GLY A 121 3.47 -6.18 -6.91
CA GLY A 121 3.24 -6.90 -8.18
C GLY A 121 1.75 -7.00 -8.54
N GLY A 122 0.89 -7.31 -7.55
CA GLY A 122 -0.56 -7.35 -7.74
C GLY A 122 -1.17 -5.98 -8.05
N LEU A 123 -0.66 -4.92 -7.40
CA LEU A 123 -1.07 -3.54 -7.66
C LEU A 123 -0.65 -3.08 -9.06
N ALA A 124 0.55 -3.44 -9.52
CA ALA A 124 1.06 -3.14 -10.87
C ALA A 124 0.29 -3.88 -11.98
N ALA A 125 -0.17 -5.11 -11.68
CA ALA A 125 -1.05 -5.86 -12.56
C ALA A 125 -2.47 -5.29 -12.61
N ARG A 126 -2.94 -4.66 -11.53
CA ARG A 126 -4.30 -4.10 -11.41
C ARG A 126 -4.43 -2.70 -11.98
N TYR A 127 -3.53 -1.80 -11.61
CA TYR A 127 -3.61 -0.37 -11.91
C TYR A 127 -2.71 0.01 -13.08
N GLU A 128 -3.20 0.91 -13.94
CA GLU A 128 -2.44 1.39 -15.09
C GLU A 128 -1.23 2.24 -14.64
N HIS A 129 -1.45 3.11 -13.64
CA HIS A 129 -0.40 3.93 -13.06
C HIS A 129 -0.22 3.57 -11.58
N LEU A 130 0.92 2.96 -11.27
CA LEU A 130 1.41 2.75 -9.92
C LEU A 130 2.60 3.69 -9.67
N ARG A 131 2.65 4.27 -8.48
CA ARG A 131 3.83 4.95 -7.92
C ARG A 131 4.16 4.37 -6.56
N VAL A 132 5.44 4.21 -6.26
CA VAL A 132 5.94 3.61 -5.03
C VAL A 132 6.72 4.66 -4.24
N VAL A 133 6.27 4.92 -3.01
CA VAL A 133 6.99 5.74 -2.03
C VAL A 133 7.58 4.82 -0.97
N ARG A 134 8.91 4.80 -0.84
CA ARG A 134 9.60 4.04 0.20
C ARG A 134 9.97 4.96 1.35
N VAL A 135 9.48 4.63 2.55
CA VAL A 135 9.86 5.30 3.79
C VAL A 135 10.84 4.43 4.55
N SER A 136 12.00 4.99 4.85
CA SER A 136 13.07 4.37 5.62
C SER A 136 13.47 5.24 6.81
N VAL A 137 14.24 4.68 7.72
CA VAL A 137 14.89 5.38 8.83
C VAL A 137 16.30 4.82 8.90
N SER A 138 17.29 5.66 9.19
CA SER A 138 18.66 5.20 9.38
C SER A 138 18.73 4.18 10.51
N PRO A 139 19.66 3.21 10.45
CA PRO A 139 19.86 2.26 11.54
C PRO A 139 20.05 2.94 12.89
N ASP A 140 20.72 4.10 12.91
CA ASP A 140 20.97 4.86 14.13
C ASP A 140 19.71 5.47 14.75
N VAL A 141 18.89 6.13 13.94
CA VAL A 141 17.62 6.70 14.43
C VAL A 141 16.65 5.59 14.83
N ARG A 142 16.66 4.46 14.10
CA ARG A 142 15.84 3.30 14.44
C ARG A 142 16.22 2.70 15.80
N ARG A 143 17.52 2.62 16.11
CA ARG A 143 18.04 2.15 17.41
C ARG A 143 17.62 3.06 18.54
N VAL A 144 17.78 4.37 18.38
CA VAL A 144 17.36 5.38 19.38
C VAL A 144 15.86 5.31 19.65
N ARG A 145 15.03 5.23 18.60
CA ARG A 145 13.56 5.15 18.74
C ARG A 145 13.09 3.85 19.40
N LEU A 146 13.78 2.74 19.18
CA LEU A 146 13.48 1.46 19.84
C LEU A 146 13.89 1.50 21.32
N ALA A 147 15.09 1.98 21.63
CA ALA A 147 15.58 2.10 23.00
C ALA A 147 14.70 3.01 23.88
N ALA A 148 14.20 4.12 23.32
CA ALA A 148 13.33 5.06 24.04
C ALA A 148 11.96 4.49 24.45
N ARG A 149 11.54 3.35 23.88
CA ARG A 149 10.26 2.70 24.26
C ARG A 149 10.35 1.88 25.54
N GLY A 150 11.54 1.66 26.09
CA GLY A 150 11.77 1.20 27.47
C GLY A 150 11.22 -0.17 27.85
N ARG A 151 10.82 -1.02 26.89
CA ARG A 151 10.15 -2.31 27.14
C ARG A 151 10.86 -3.52 26.51
N GLU A 152 12.02 -3.34 25.88
CA GLU A 152 12.72 -4.38 25.12
C GLU A 152 14.19 -4.44 25.57
N ALA A 153 14.72 -5.65 25.79
CA ALA A 153 16.13 -5.84 26.10
C ALA A 153 16.99 -5.55 24.84
N GLU A 154 18.26 -5.16 25.00
CA GLU A 154 19.14 -4.79 23.87
C GLU A 154 19.19 -5.87 22.77
N HIS A 155 19.06 -7.15 23.13
CA HIS A 155 19.05 -8.27 22.18
C HIS A 155 17.82 -8.27 21.26
N ASP A 156 16.64 -7.85 21.75
CA ASP A 156 15.40 -7.74 20.97
C ASP A 156 15.45 -6.55 20.01
N ILE A 157 16.12 -5.47 20.44
CA ILE A 157 16.39 -4.29 19.62
C ILE A 157 17.34 -4.65 18.49
N ALA A 158 18.42 -5.39 18.77
CA ALA A 158 19.34 -5.87 17.74
C ALA A 158 18.63 -6.77 16.71
N ALA A 159 17.85 -7.77 17.14
CA ALA A 159 17.09 -8.65 16.24
C ALA A 159 16.03 -7.90 15.39
N ARG A 160 15.46 -6.81 15.93
CA ARG A 160 14.57 -5.92 15.15
C ARG A 160 15.36 -5.05 14.19
N LEU A 161 16.50 -4.50 14.59
CA LEU A 161 17.37 -3.68 13.75
C LEU A 161 17.94 -4.48 12.57
N ASP A 162 18.27 -5.74 12.81
CA ASP A 162 18.87 -6.67 11.86
C ASP A 162 17.85 -7.27 10.88
N ARG A 163 16.56 -6.94 11.03
CA ARG A 163 15.63 -7.05 9.90
C ARG A 163 16.03 -6.00 8.89
N ALA A 164 16.91 -6.45 7.99
CA ALA A 164 17.18 -5.85 6.70
C ALA A 164 15.84 -5.47 6.07
N ASP A 165 15.86 -4.43 5.26
CA ASP A 165 14.78 -4.19 4.32
C ASP A 165 14.49 -5.53 3.59
N PRO A 166 13.31 -6.19 3.74
CA PRO A 166 13.08 -7.47 3.06
C PRO A 166 12.96 -7.37 1.53
N ALA A 167 13.10 -6.20 0.92
CA ALA A 167 13.12 -6.01 -0.53
C ALA A 167 13.88 -4.72 -0.90
N PRO A 168 15.23 -4.72 -0.79
CA PRO A 168 16.06 -3.54 -1.07
C PRO A 168 16.01 -3.12 -2.55
N ASP A 169 15.74 -4.07 -3.44
CA ASP A 169 15.76 -3.89 -4.91
C ASP A 169 14.43 -3.40 -5.49
N THR A 170 13.41 -3.15 -4.66
CA THR A 170 12.18 -2.51 -5.16
C THR A 170 12.48 -1.05 -5.47
N SER A 171 12.46 -0.68 -6.75
CA SER A 171 12.56 0.71 -7.18
C SER A 171 11.41 1.54 -6.59
N ALA A 172 11.72 2.67 -5.98
CA ALA A 172 10.73 3.64 -5.54
C ALA A 172 10.81 4.89 -6.41
N ASP A 173 9.66 5.48 -6.71
CA ASP A 173 9.55 6.79 -7.36
C ASP A 173 9.91 7.92 -6.40
N LEU A 174 9.79 7.68 -5.08
CA LEU A 174 10.23 8.59 -4.02
C LEU A 174 10.84 7.81 -2.84
N GLU A 175 12.03 8.23 -2.42
CA GLU A 175 12.66 7.82 -1.16
C GLU A 175 12.46 8.87 -0.08
N ILE A 176 11.89 8.48 1.06
CA ILE A 176 11.76 9.33 2.25
C ILE A 176 12.59 8.72 3.37
N VAL A 177 13.67 9.39 3.75
CA VAL A 177 14.49 9.02 4.92
C VAL A 177 13.98 9.80 6.14
N ASN A 178 13.11 9.18 6.93
CA ASN A 178 12.42 9.80 8.07
C ASN A 178 13.30 9.85 9.35
N ASN A 179 14.49 10.45 9.22
CA ASN A 179 15.43 10.64 10.33
C ASN A 179 15.13 11.86 11.18
N GLY A 180 14.60 12.92 10.56
CA GLY A 180 14.25 14.18 11.20
C GLY A 180 12.82 14.16 11.75
N THR A 181 12.14 15.27 11.55
CA THR A 181 10.75 15.50 11.96
C THR A 181 9.75 14.87 10.98
N ILE A 182 8.54 14.56 11.47
CA ILE A 182 7.45 14.11 10.61
C ILE A 182 7.06 15.19 9.60
N ALA A 183 7.25 16.47 9.92
CA ALA A 183 6.97 17.57 9.00
C ALA A 183 7.90 17.52 7.77
N GLU A 184 9.21 17.34 7.96
CA GLU A 184 10.16 17.24 6.83
C GLU A 184 9.82 16.05 5.92
N ALA A 185 9.56 14.87 6.50
CA ALA A 185 9.14 13.70 5.73
C ALA A 185 7.76 13.89 5.06
N GLY A 186 6.86 14.60 5.71
CA GLY A 186 5.52 14.92 5.22
C GLY A 186 5.53 15.91 4.05
N GLU A 187 6.37 16.95 4.09
CA GLU A 187 6.51 17.89 2.98
C GLU A 187 7.07 17.22 1.73
N LEU A 188 8.04 16.29 1.86
CA LEU A 188 8.52 15.50 0.72
C LEU A 188 7.38 14.71 0.05
N LEU A 189 6.51 14.09 0.85
CA LEU A 189 5.35 13.38 0.33
C LEU A 189 4.34 14.34 -0.32
N LEU A 190 4.11 15.51 0.28
CA LEU A 190 3.20 16.52 -0.27
C LEU A 190 3.67 17.05 -1.63
N ASP A 191 4.95 17.35 -1.76
CA ASP A 191 5.51 17.86 -3.02
C ASP A 191 5.41 16.81 -4.14
N PHE A 192 5.67 15.54 -3.81
CA PHE A 192 5.46 14.44 -4.74
C PHE A 192 4.00 14.30 -5.18
N LEU A 193 3.05 14.36 -4.24
CA LEU A 193 1.61 14.29 -4.55
C LEU A 193 1.14 15.49 -5.38
N ARG A 194 1.66 16.70 -5.11
CA ARG A 194 1.37 17.91 -5.90
C ARG A 194 1.89 17.78 -7.33
N GLU A 195 3.07 17.21 -7.50
CA GLU A 195 3.64 16.97 -8.82
C GLU A 195 2.81 15.96 -9.63
N LEU A 196 2.43 14.83 -9.02
CA LEU A 196 1.55 13.87 -9.69
C LEU A 196 0.22 14.49 -10.10
N ARG A 197 -0.38 15.35 -9.26
CA ARG A 197 -1.62 16.05 -9.60
C ARG A 197 -1.48 17.01 -10.76
N ARG A 198 -0.33 17.67 -10.91
CA ARG A 198 -0.06 18.53 -12.07
C ARG A 198 -0.03 17.71 -13.35
N GLN A 199 0.63 16.56 -13.33
CA GLN A 199 0.74 15.67 -14.49
C GLN A 199 -0.63 15.17 -14.97
N VAL A 200 -1.52 14.80 -14.05
CA VAL A 200 -2.90 14.35 -14.36
C VAL A 200 -3.78 15.45 -14.98
N GLY A 201 -3.46 16.73 -14.77
CA GLY A 201 -4.26 17.87 -15.26
C GLY A 201 -3.84 18.43 -16.62
N THR A 202 -2.90 17.78 -17.32
CA THR A 202 -2.29 18.32 -18.57
C THR A 202 -2.67 17.55 -19.84
N ASP A 203 -3.53 16.53 -19.75
CA ASP A 203 -4.01 15.74 -20.88
C ASP A 203 -5.46 16.07 -21.27
#